data_AF-A0A1H7Z2X5-F1
#
_entry.id   AF-A0A1H7Z2X5-F1
#
_cell.length_a   1.000
_cell.length_b   1.000
_cell.length_c   1.000
_cell.angle_alpha   90.00
_cell.angle_beta   90.00
_cell.angle_gamma   90.00
#
_symmetry.space_group_name_H-M   'P 1'
#
loop_
_entity.id
_entity.type
_entity.pdbx_description
1 polymer ?
#
loop_
_entity_poly.entity_id
_entity_poly.type
_entity_poly.pdbx_seq_one_letter_code
_entity_poly.pdbx_strand_id
1 'polypeptide(L)'
;MVVGSQHTRVFCDAICEAAWGVEQAEIRRIGDRTVERFKAIVLRRFPDADIVEDDDRWQRPHVYVTRNRMGRLAPRQVVVAFRFPGMAYGPASLRWDHRSTYRGGKPEWSCCNGDKEAFEAWAAASKPVPSIPFAMERE
;
A
#
# COMPACT_ATOMS: atom_id res chain seq x y z
N MET A 1 -5.61 -3.68 -27.11
CA MET A 1 -6.99 -4.10 -26.81
C MET A 1 -6.99 -5.57 -26.44
N VAL A 2 -7.51 -5.91 -25.26
CA VAL A 2 -7.75 -7.30 -24.85
C VAL A 2 -9.08 -7.71 -25.49
N VAL A 3 -9.08 -8.81 -26.23
CA VAL A 3 -10.24 -9.29 -27.01
C VAL A 3 -11.00 -10.38 -26.25
N GLY A 4 -10.37 -11.01 -25.26
CA GLY A 4 -11.02 -11.94 -24.36
C GLY A 4 -10.09 -12.41 -23.24
N SER A 5 -10.59 -13.27 -22.35
CA SER A 5 -9.77 -13.98 -21.37
C SER A 5 -10.24 -15.42 -21.18
N GLN A 6 -9.34 -16.38 -21.37
CA GLN A 6 -9.54 -17.78 -20.98
C GLN A 6 -8.20 -18.31 -20.45
N HIS A 7 -8.08 -18.43 -19.13
CA HIS A 7 -6.85 -18.68 -18.36
C HIS A 7 -5.76 -17.58 -18.46
N THR A 8 -5.60 -16.95 -19.62
CA THR A 8 -4.75 -15.78 -19.86
C THR A 8 -5.53 -14.71 -20.64
N ARG A 9 -4.95 -13.51 -20.79
CA ARG A 9 -5.52 -12.45 -21.64
C ARG A 9 -5.21 -12.76 -23.10
N VAL A 10 -6.22 -12.63 -23.96
CA VAL A 10 -6.08 -12.78 -25.42
C VAL A 10 -6.01 -11.39 -26.04
N PHE A 11 -5.00 -11.16 -26.87
CA PHE A 11 -4.73 -9.87 -27.50
C PHE A 11 -5.07 -9.88 -28.99
N CYS A 12 -5.34 -8.68 -29.51
CA CYS A 12 -5.68 -8.48 -30.91
C CYS A 12 -4.50 -8.79 -31.85
N ASP A 13 -3.29 -8.45 -31.40
CA ASP A 13 -2.01 -8.59 -32.09
C ASP A 13 -0.86 -8.49 -31.06
N ALA A 14 0.38 -8.63 -31.54
CA ALA A 14 1.58 -8.54 -30.69
C ALA A 14 1.83 -7.12 -30.12
N ILE A 15 1.34 -6.07 -30.79
CA ILE A 15 1.47 -4.68 -30.33
C ILE A 15 0.56 -4.46 -29.11
N CYS A 16 -0.67 -4.96 -29.19
CA CYS A 16 -1.68 -5.01 -28.14
C CYS A 16 -1.13 -5.72 -26.88
N GLU A 17 -0.42 -6.84 -27.06
CA GLU A 17 0.24 -7.58 -25.97
C GLU A 17 1.42 -6.80 -25.37
N ALA A 18 2.33 -6.30 -26.20
CA ALA A 18 3.49 -5.53 -25.75
C ALA A 18 3.08 -4.26 -24.99
N ALA A 19 2.09 -3.52 -25.49
CA ALA A 19 1.56 -2.34 -24.82
C ALA A 19 0.97 -2.67 -23.44
N TRP A 20 0.27 -3.80 -23.33
CA TRP A 20 -0.23 -4.28 -22.05
C TRP A 20 0.91 -4.67 -21.10
N GLY A 21 1.94 -5.38 -21.59
CA GLY A 21 3.12 -5.74 -20.80
C GLY A 21 3.87 -4.52 -20.25
N VAL A 22 4.04 -3.48 -21.06
CA VAL A 22 4.63 -2.19 -20.63
C VAL A 22 3.78 -1.55 -19.52
N GLU A 23 2.47 -1.52 -19.68
CA GLU A 23 1.58 -0.97 -18.65
C GLU A 23 1.65 -1.77 -17.34
N GLN A 24 1.66 -3.11 -17.40
CA GLN A 24 1.79 -3.94 -16.19
C GLN A 24 3.13 -3.76 -15.50
N ALA A 25 4.22 -3.65 -16.27
CA ALA A 25 5.54 -3.38 -15.72
C ALA A 25 5.56 -2.03 -14.98
N GLU A 26 4.92 -1.01 -15.54
CA GLU A 26 4.81 0.30 -14.91
C GLU A 26 3.92 0.28 -13.66
N ILE A 27 2.78 -0.41 -13.71
CA ILE A 27 1.91 -0.65 -12.53
C ILE A 27 2.72 -1.30 -11.41
N ARG A 28 3.48 -2.35 -11.72
CA ARG A 28 4.33 -3.05 -10.75
C ARG A 28 5.40 -2.13 -10.18
N ARG A 29 6.12 -1.38 -11.04
CA ARG A 29 7.16 -0.43 -10.63
C ARG A 29 6.62 0.65 -9.67
N ILE A 30 5.48 1.25 -10.02
CA ILE A 30 4.82 2.23 -9.16
C ILE A 30 4.39 1.57 -7.85
N GLY A 31 3.78 0.40 -7.94
CA GLY A 31 3.30 -0.36 -6.80
C GLY A 31 4.41 -0.69 -5.80
N ASP A 32 5.48 -1.31 -6.26
CA ASP A 32 6.64 -1.71 -5.45
C ASP A 32 7.24 -0.46 -4.75
N ARG A 33 7.47 0.62 -5.50
CA ARG A 33 7.97 1.89 -4.93
C ARG A 33 7.04 2.45 -3.85
N THR A 34 5.73 2.35 -4.05
CA THR A 34 4.75 2.87 -3.10
C THR A 34 4.69 2.02 -1.83
N VAL A 35 4.74 0.70 -1.95
CA VAL A 35 4.81 -0.23 -0.81
C VAL A 35 6.06 0.04 0.02
N GLU A 36 7.23 0.17 -0.62
CA GLU A 36 8.50 0.44 0.08
C GLU A 36 8.47 1.76 0.84
N ARG A 37 7.85 2.80 0.26
CA ARG A 37 7.62 4.07 0.98
C ARG A 37 6.77 3.88 2.23
N PHE A 38 5.71 3.06 2.16
CA PHE A 38 4.85 2.81 3.31
C PHE A 38 5.53 1.95 4.37
N LYS A 39 6.29 0.92 3.98
CA LYS A 39 7.15 0.17 4.91
C LYS A 39 8.12 1.11 5.65
N ALA A 40 8.76 2.03 4.92
CA ALA A 40 9.65 3.00 5.54
C ALA A 40 8.93 3.93 6.55
N ILE A 41 7.67 4.29 6.30
CA ILE A 41 6.86 5.05 7.27
C ILE A 41 6.59 4.23 8.54
N VAL A 42 6.20 2.96 8.37
CA VAL A 42 5.99 2.04 9.50
C VAL A 42 7.27 1.92 10.32
N LEU A 43 8.39 1.55 9.70
CA LEU A 43 9.67 1.33 10.38
C LEU A 43 10.26 2.61 10.98
N ARG A 44 10.00 3.78 10.39
CA ARG A 44 10.39 5.06 11.00
C ARG A 44 9.60 5.37 12.26
N ARG A 45 8.32 5.00 12.29
CA ARG A 45 7.45 5.21 13.46
C ARG A 45 7.69 4.16 14.53
N PHE A 46 7.94 2.92 14.10
CA PHE A 46 8.05 1.70 14.89
C PHE A 46 9.23 0.87 14.38
N PRO A 47 10.47 1.16 14.83
CA PRO A 47 11.66 0.49 14.33
C PRO A 47 11.71 -1.03 14.59
N ASP A 48 10.98 -1.49 15.60
CA ASP A 48 10.83 -2.88 16.02
C ASP A 48 9.60 -3.59 15.41
N ALA A 49 8.86 -2.92 14.53
CA ALA A 49 7.72 -3.54 13.85
C ALA A 49 8.16 -4.63 12.88
N ASP A 50 7.52 -5.79 12.95
CA ASP A 50 7.71 -6.89 12.01
C ASP A 50 6.73 -6.73 10.84
N ILE A 51 7.22 -6.31 9.68
CA ILE A 51 6.39 -6.15 8.48
C ILE A 51 5.95 -7.54 8.00
N VAL A 52 4.64 -7.73 7.87
CA VAL A 52 4.13 -8.99 7.33
C VAL A 52 4.44 -9.03 5.84
N GLU A 53 5.30 -9.96 5.41
CA GLU A 53 5.61 -10.19 3.99
C GLU A 53 4.98 -11.47 3.42
N ASP A 54 4.43 -12.33 4.30
CA ASP A 54 3.95 -13.68 3.96
C ASP A 54 2.80 -13.72 2.93
N ASP A 55 2.72 -14.86 2.23
CA ASP A 55 1.82 -15.12 1.10
C ASP A 55 0.36 -15.41 1.49
N ASP A 56 0.01 -15.21 2.77
CA ASP A 56 -1.37 -15.22 3.21
C ASP A 56 -2.07 -13.97 2.66
N ARG A 57 -2.82 -14.18 1.57
CA ARG A 57 -3.27 -13.13 0.61
C ARG A 57 -3.93 -11.90 1.24
N TRP A 58 -4.44 -12.03 2.47
CA TRP A 58 -5.17 -10.98 3.17
C TRP A 58 -4.27 -9.98 3.91
N GLN A 59 -3.06 -10.38 4.29
CA GLN A 59 -2.18 -9.57 5.15
C GLN A 59 -0.93 -9.05 4.44
N ARG A 60 -0.64 -9.56 3.23
CA ARG A 60 0.46 -9.09 2.40
C ARG A 60 0.33 -7.58 2.06
N PRO A 61 1.45 -6.85 1.98
CA PRO A 61 1.46 -5.47 1.50
C PRO A 61 0.88 -5.42 0.10
N HIS A 62 -0.15 -4.60 -0.09
CA HIS A 62 -0.82 -4.49 -1.38
C HIS A 62 -1.11 -3.05 -1.74
N VAL A 63 -1.11 -2.82 -3.05
CA VAL A 63 -1.32 -1.52 -3.65
C VAL A 63 -2.18 -1.68 -4.89
N TYR A 64 -3.21 -0.85 -4.98
CA TYR A 64 -4.03 -0.74 -6.18
C TYR A 64 -3.57 0.48 -6.96
N VAL A 65 -2.96 0.27 -8.13
CA VAL A 65 -2.57 1.35 -9.05
C VAL A 65 -3.60 1.41 -10.18
N THR A 66 -4.15 2.59 -10.41
CA THR A 66 -5.19 2.82 -11.42
C THR A 66 -4.87 4.07 -12.24
N ARG A 67 -5.40 4.17 -13.46
CA ARG A 67 -5.35 5.43 -14.20
C ARG A 67 -6.27 6.46 -13.53
N ASN A 68 -5.74 7.66 -13.27
CA ASN A 68 -6.52 8.79 -12.80
C ASN A 68 -7.33 9.42 -13.94
N ARG A 69 -8.09 10.48 -13.65
CA ARG A 69 -8.90 11.20 -14.66
C ARG A 69 -8.07 11.81 -15.81
N MET A 70 -6.76 12.01 -15.61
CA MET A 70 -5.83 12.51 -16.62
C MET A 70 -5.14 11.37 -17.39
N GLY A 71 -5.56 10.12 -17.17
CA GLY A 71 -4.96 8.94 -17.79
C GLY A 71 -3.61 8.51 -17.21
N ARG A 72 -3.11 9.14 -16.14
CA ARG A 72 -1.82 8.77 -15.53
C ARG A 72 -2.00 7.66 -14.50
N LEU A 73 -1.07 6.71 -14.45
CA LEU A 73 -1.06 5.67 -13.42
C LEU A 73 -0.72 6.30 -12.06
N ALA A 74 -1.58 6.09 -11.08
CA ALA A 74 -1.38 6.58 -9.72
C ALA A 74 -1.87 5.54 -8.70
N PRO A 75 -1.22 5.44 -7.53
CA PRO A 75 -1.75 4.64 -6.42
C PRO A 75 -3.13 5.15 -6.01
N ARG A 76 -4.08 4.24 -5.89
CA ARG A 76 -5.45 4.47 -5.43
C ARG A 76 -5.63 4.03 -3.98
N GLN A 77 -4.94 2.97 -3.59
CA GLN A 77 -4.98 2.43 -2.23
C GLN A 77 -3.65 1.73 -1.95
N VAL A 78 -3.19 1.81 -0.71
CA VAL A 78 -1.99 1.14 -0.20
C VAL A 78 -2.30 0.63 1.20
N VAL A 79 -1.92 -0.61 1.49
CA VAL A 79 -2.01 -1.19 2.83
C VAL A 79 -0.72 -1.94 3.12
N VAL A 80 -0.11 -1.66 4.28
CA VAL A 80 1.04 -2.39 4.81
C VAL A 80 0.68 -2.90 6.19
N ALA A 81 0.64 -4.22 6.37
CA ALA A 81 0.41 -4.85 7.66
C ALA A 81 1.72 -5.11 8.40
N PHE A 82 1.68 -5.04 9.72
CA PHE A 82 2.83 -5.27 10.58
C PHE A 82 2.40 -5.81 11.96
N ARG A 83 3.24 -6.65 12.55
CA ARG A 83 3.08 -7.19 13.89
C ARG A 83 3.76 -6.28 14.91
N PHE A 84 3.25 -6.29 16.12
CA PHE A 84 3.77 -5.51 17.25
C PHE A 84 3.68 -6.32 18.56
N PRO A 85 4.48 -5.96 19.58
CA PRO A 85 4.46 -6.65 20.87
C PRO A 85 3.11 -6.55 21.58
N GLY A 86 2.65 -7.65 22.19
CA GLY A 86 1.40 -7.70 22.95
C GLY A 86 0.13 -7.90 22.13
N MET A 87 0.26 -8.16 20.82
CA MET A 87 -0.84 -8.50 19.91
C MET A 87 -1.39 -9.92 20.17
N ALA A 88 -2.71 -10.05 20.27
CA ALA A 88 -3.44 -11.30 20.51
C ALA A 88 -4.32 -11.72 19.32
N TYR A 89 -4.87 -10.79 18.53
CA TYR A 89 -5.85 -11.11 17.48
C TYR A 89 -5.30 -11.02 16.07
N GLY A 90 -4.55 -9.96 15.74
CA GLY A 90 -4.07 -9.80 14.37
C GLY A 90 -3.22 -8.56 14.14
N PRO A 91 -2.46 -8.53 13.02
CA PRO A 91 -1.54 -7.44 12.73
C PRO A 91 -2.25 -6.10 12.61
N ALA A 92 -1.53 -5.05 13.00
CA ALA A 92 -1.92 -3.68 12.68
C ALA A 92 -1.62 -3.39 11.21
N SER A 93 -2.23 -2.33 10.67
CA SER A 93 -1.92 -1.88 9.32
C SER A 93 -1.87 -0.37 9.19
N LEU A 94 -0.97 0.09 8.32
CA LEU A 94 -0.95 1.43 7.79
C LEU A 94 -1.66 1.41 6.45
N ARG A 95 -2.78 2.12 6.36
CA ARG A 95 -3.64 2.16 5.18
C ARG A 95 -3.75 3.57 4.65
N TRP A 96 -3.72 3.71 3.33
CA TRP A 96 -4.07 4.94 2.65
C TRP A 96 -5.01 4.64 1.51
N ASP A 97 -6.12 5.35 1.47
CA ASP A 97 -7.04 5.35 0.34
C ASP A 97 -7.08 6.75 -0.25
N HIS A 98 -6.88 6.84 -1.55
CA HIS A 98 -7.25 8.03 -2.29
C HIS A 98 -8.76 8.22 -2.08
N ARG A 99 -9.19 9.33 -1.48
CA ARG A 99 -10.62 9.71 -1.41
C ARG A 99 -10.89 10.74 -2.51
N SER A 100 -12.10 10.76 -3.06
CA SER A 100 -12.47 11.75 -4.11
C SER A 100 -12.59 13.18 -3.56
N THR A 101 -12.37 13.39 -2.28
CA THR A 101 -12.48 14.69 -1.63
C THR A 101 -11.19 15.47 -1.76
N TYR A 102 -11.36 16.77 -1.95
CA TYR A 102 -10.38 17.82 -2.30
C TYR A 102 -9.10 17.90 -1.42
N ARG A 103 -8.95 17.06 -0.39
CA ARG A 103 -7.86 17.15 0.60
C ARG A 103 -6.82 16.02 0.54
N GLY A 104 -7.04 14.99 -0.27
CA GLY A 104 -6.20 13.78 -0.21
C GLY A 104 -6.36 13.06 1.13
N GLY A 105 -6.45 11.73 1.12
CA GLY A 105 -6.45 10.96 2.36
C GLY A 105 -5.09 11.12 3.06
N LYS A 106 -5.07 11.22 4.39
CA LYS A 106 -3.85 10.94 5.15
C LYS A 106 -3.76 9.42 5.38
N PRO A 107 -2.56 8.84 5.49
CA PRO A 107 -2.43 7.46 5.95
C PRO A 107 -3.03 7.31 7.35
N GLU A 108 -3.81 6.25 7.54
CA GLU A 108 -4.52 5.91 8.77
C GLU A 108 -3.92 4.63 9.35
N TRP A 109 -3.67 4.63 10.66
CA TRP A 109 -3.26 3.44 11.41
C TRP A 109 -4.51 2.70 11.88
N SER A 110 -4.51 1.38 11.76
CA SER A 110 -5.60 0.54 12.25
C SER A 110 -5.05 -0.71 12.93
N CYS A 111 -5.75 -1.18 13.95
CA CYS A 111 -5.48 -2.45 14.64
C CYS A 111 -6.81 -3.14 14.97
N CYS A 112 -6.74 -4.43 15.33
CA CYS A 112 -7.90 -5.15 15.86
C CYS A 112 -8.36 -4.52 17.18
N ASN A 113 -9.68 -4.38 17.38
CA ASN A 113 -10.23 -3.70 18.56
C ASN A 113 -9.78 -4.35 19.89
N GLY A 114 -9.59 -5.67 19.91
CA GLY A 114 -9.09 -6.40 21.07
C GLY A 114 -7.60 -6.17 21.39
N ASP A 115 -6.83 -5.63 20.46
CA ASP A 115 -5.40 -5.30 20.64
C ASP A 115 -5.17 -3.79 20.85
N LYS A 116 -6.24 -3.00 20.99
CA LYS A 116 -6.17 -1.53 21.03
C LYS A 116 -5.26 -1.03 22.16
N GLU A 117 -5.44 -1.54 23.38
CA GLU A 117 -4.66 -1.10 24.54
C GLU A 117 -3.16 -1.44 24.38
N ALA A 118 -2.85 -2.64 23.89
CA ALA A 118 -1.47 -3.06 23.61
C ALA A 118 -0.85 -2.18 22.51
N PHE A 119 -1.59 -1.90 21.45
CA PHE A 119 -1.13 -1.06 20.35
C PHE A 119 -0.89 0.39 20.80
N GLU A 120 -1.82 0.99 21.56
CA GLU A 120 -1.67 2.35 22.06
C GLU A 120 -0.50 2.47 23.05
N ALA A 121 -0.31 1.49 23.94
CA ALA A 121 0.81 1.47 24.87
C ALA A 121 2.16 1.37 24.14
N TRP A 122 2.27 0.46 23.17
CA TRP A 122 3.47 0.32 22.34
C TRP A 122 3.71 1.57 21.47
N ALA A 123 2.65 2.17 20.93
CA ALA A 123 2.75 3.35 20.08
C ALA A 123 3.13 4.62 20.84
N ALA A 124 2.73 4.72 22.12
CA ALA A 124 3.13 5.80 23.02
C ALA A 124 4.58 5.65 23.47
N ALA A 125 5.05 4.42 23.72
CA ALA A 125 6.44 4.13 24.07
C ALA A 125 7.41 4.40 22.90
N SER A 126 6.95 4.18 21.67
CA SER A 126 7.69 4.48 20.46
C SER A 126 7.74 5.99 20.24
N LYS A 127 8.88 6.65 20.51
CA LYS A 127 9.05 8.09 20.23
C LYS A 127 9.07 8.35 18.72
N PRO A 128 8.24 9.26 18.18
CA PRO A 128 8.30 9.60 16.76
C PRO A 128 9.61 10.34 16.45
N VAL A 129 10.35 9.87 15.44
CA VAL A 129 11.45 10.64 14.84
C VAL A 129 10.80 11.86 14.14
N PRO A 130 11.26 13.11 14.40
CA PRO A 130 10.59 14.33 13.94
C PRO A 130 10.32 14.29 12.43
N SER A 131 9.06 14.54 12.04
CA SER A 131 8.52 14.39 10.69
C SER A 131 9.02 15.48 9.73
N ILE A 132 9.52 15.10 8.56
CA ILE A 132 9.63 16.00 7.39
C ILE A 132 8.24 16.00 6.73
N PRO A 133 7.68 17.17 6.32
CA PRO A 133 6.36 17.24 5.72
C PRO A 133 6.24 16.29 4.53
N PHE A 134 5.15 15.50 4.54
CA PHE A 134 4.77 14.57 3.49
C PHE A 134 4.37 15.37 2.24
N ALA A 135 5.34 15.68 1.39
CA ALA A 135 5.08 16.20 0.05
C ALA A 135 4.75 15.00 -0.86
N MET A 136 3.46 14.75 -1.09
CA MET A 136 3.03 14.04 -2.29
C MET A 136 3.35 14.98 -3.46
N GLU A 137 4.55 14.87 -4.02
CA GLU A 137 4.90 15.60 -5.24
C GLU A 137 3.88 15.26 -6.32
N ARG A 138 3.17 16.32 -6.74
CA ARG A 138 2.25 16.32 -7.85
C ARG A 138 3.11 16.36 -9.12
N GLU A 139 3.42 15.21 -9.69
CA GLU A 139 3.99 15.10 -11.04
C GLU A 139 2.89 14.99 -12.10
#